data_AF-A0A0A6X954-F1
#
_entry.id   AF-A0A0A6X954-F1
#
_cell.length_a   1.000
_cell.length_b   1.000
_cell.length_c   1.000
_cell.angle_alpha   90.00
_cell.angle_beta   90.00
_cell.angle_gamma   90.00
#
_symmetry.space_group_name_H-M   'P 1'
#
loop_
_entity.id
_entity.type
_entity.pdbx_description
1 polymer ?
#
loop_
_entity_poly.entity_id
_entity_poly.type
_entity_poly.pdbx_seq_one_letter_code
_entity_poly.pdbx_strand_id
1 'polypeptide(L)'
;MTTRLEHRGPDVTVIAEWADPDADGGPDRVVVEAADIGPGTLRVAGQRLALLTAEFLRMPLVDGFRTMVRQYAENRFAELTADRFHQGLLEIYDKIDNDGRVEAVPVMAAAMRVPEETMRACLRVARQRLNS
;
A
#
# COMPACT_ATOMS: atom_id res chain seq x y z
N MET A 1 12.02 -10.85 -8.05
CA MET A 1 12.59 -9.54 -8.45
C MET A 1 13.08 -8.92 -7.17
N THR A 2 14.38 -8.61 -7.04
CA THR A 2 14.95 -8.19 -5.75
C THR A 2 14.69 -6.70 -5.53
N THR A 3 14.04 -6.35 -4.42
CA THR A 3 13.82 -4.96 -4.00
C THR A 3 15.02 -4.49 -3.20
N ARG A 4 15.55 -3.31 -3.53
CA ARG A 4 16.71 -2.72 -2.85
C ARG A 4 16.38 -1.29 -2.44
N LEU A 5 16.53 -1.00 -1.16
CA LEU A 5 16.40 0.35 -0.61
C LEU A 5 17.71 0.79 0.03
N GLU A 6 17.96 2.10 -0.01
CA GLU A 6 19.21 2.67 0.44
C GLU A 6 18.98 4.02 1.13
N HIS A 7 19.58 4.19 2.30
CA HIS A 7 19.64 5.45 3.01
C HIS A 7 21.09 5.89 3.20
N ARG A 8 21.51 6.88 2.39
CA ARG A 8 22.83 7.51 2.50
C ARG A 8 22.82 8.62 3.56
N GLY A 9 23.96 8.80 4.22
CA GLY A 9 24.20 9.95 5.08
C GLY A 9 25.69 10.19 5.25
N PRO A 10 26.07 11.24 5.98
CA PRO A 10 27.46 11.71 6.03
C PRO A 10 28.43 10.68 6.64
N ASP A 11 27.99 9.95 7.66
CA ASP A 11 28.88 9.05 8.44
C ASP A 11 28.55 7.56 8.28
N VAL A 12 27.37 7.24 7.75
CA VAL A 12 26.90 5.87 7.54
C VAL A 12 25.99 5.80 6.33
N THR A 13 26.09 4.72 5.57
CA THR A 13 25.16 4.33 4.52
C THR A 13 24.58 2.97 4.89
N VAL A 14 23.26 2.83 4.78
CA VAL A 14 22.59 1.55 5.02
C VAL A 14 21.85 1.15 3.75
N ILE A 15 22.12 -0.06 3.27
CA ILE A 15 21.46 -0.68 2.14
C ILE A 15 20.75 -1.92 2.64
N ALA A 16 19.50 -2.09 2.25
CA ALA A 16 18.70 -3.25 2.59
C ALA A 16 18.15 -3.88 1.29
N GLU A 17 18.22 -5.20 1.20
CA GLU A 17 17.78 -6.00 0.05
C GLU A 17 16.78 -7.06 0.47
N TRP A 18 15.74 -7.24 -0.34
CA TRP A 18 14.68 -8.24 -0.18
C TRP A 18 14.51 -9.03 -1.48
N ALA A 19 14.60 -10.35 -1.40
CA ALA A 19 14.36 -11.27 -2.50
C ALA A 19 12.86 -11.42 -2.81
N ASP A 20 12.02 -11.27 -1.79
CA ASP A 20 10.55 -11.36 -1.87
C ASP A 20 9.88 -10.18 -1.11
N PRO A 21 9.14 -9.29 -1.80
CA PRO A 21 8.36 -8.22 -1.17
C PRO A 21 7.20 -8.70 -0.30
N ASP A 22 6.75 -9.95 -0.47
CA ASP A 22 5.59 -10.51 0.23
C ASP A 22 6.00 -11.38 1.44
N ALA A 23 7.30 -11.49 1.75
CA ALA A 23 7.79 -12.21 2.91
C ALA A 23 7.73 -11.34 4.18
N ASP A 24 7.01 -11.80 5.21
CA ASP A 24 6.68 -11.12 6.48
C ASP A 24 7.87 -10.73 7.40
N GLY A 25 9.10 -10.64 6.90
CA GLY A 25 10.29 -10.83 7.75
C GLY A 25 11.52 -9.99 7.44
N GLY A 26 11.39 -8.67 7.26
CA GLY A 26 12.56 -7.78 7.17
C GLY A 26 13.51 -8.11 6.00
N PRO A 27 14.64 -7.38 5.87
CA PRO A 27 15.56 -7.58 4.74
C PRO A 27 16.36 -8.86 4.85
N ASP A 28 16.48 -9.57 3.72
CA ASP A 28 17.34 -10.74 3.56
C ASP A 28 18.82 -10.37 3.71
N ARG A 29 19.19 -9.15 3.31
CA ARG A 29 20.54 -8.63 3.42
C ARG A 29 20.56 -7.17 3.83
N VAL A 30 21.43 -6.85 4.78
CA VAL A 30 21.75 -5.48 5.17
C VAL A 30 23.24 -5.24 5.00
N VAL A 31 23.60 -4.18 4.29
CA VAL A 31 24.97 -3.68 4.20
C VAL A 31 25.02 -2.33 4.91
N VAL A 32 25.94 -2.22 5.87
CA VAL A 32 26.22 -0.98 6.58
C VAL A 32 27.64 -0.56 6.22
N GLU A 33 27.76 0.59 5.57
CA GLU A 33 29.03 1.20 5.21
C GLU A 33 29.25 2.40 6.14
N ALA A 34 30.35 2.40 6.89
CA ALA A 34 30.69 3.47 7.82
C ALA A 34 32.20 3.67 7.90
N ALA A 35 32.62 4.89 8.23
CA ALA A 35 34.04 5.21 8.41
C ALA A 35 34.64 4.57 9.69
N ASP A 36 33.82 4.37 10.72
CA ASP A 36 34.19 3.70 11.97
C ASP A 36 33.00 2.90 12.54
N ILE A 37 33.26 1.72 13.12
CA ILE A 37 32.26 0.85 13.72
C ILE A 37 32.31 1.02 15.24
N GLY A 38 31.74 2.13 15.71
CA GLY A 38 31.51 2.41 17.12
C GLY A 38 30.05 2.16 17.55
N PRO A 39 29.76 2.15 18.86
CA PRO A 39 28.40 2.02 19.39
C PRO A 39 27.43 3.09 18.87
N GLY A 40 27.94 4.30 18.59
CA GLY A 40 27.18 5.38 17.97
C GLY A 40 26.75 5.04 16.54
N THR A 41 27.69 4.57 15.71
CA THR A 41 27.44 4.14 14.33
C THR A 41 26.40 3.03 14.26
N LEU A 42 26.52 2.01 15.11
CA LEU A 42 25.57 0.88 15.15
C LEU A 42 24.15 1.35 15.51
N ARG A 43 24.02 2.32 16.42
CA ARG A 43 22.72 2.91 16.78
C ARG A 43 22.08 3.64 15.60
N VAL A 44 22.85 4.48 14.90
CA VAL A 44 22.36 5.22 13.73
C VAL A 44 22.02 4.26 12.59
N ALA A 45 22.83 3.23 12.36
CA ALA A 45 22.56 2.20 11.37
C ALA A 45 21.25 1.45 11.68
N GLY A 46 21.02 1.07 12.94
CA GLY A 46 19.77 0.42 13.37
C GLY A 46 18.53 1.30 13.18
N GLN A 47 18.62 2.60 13.48
CA GLN A 47 17.53 3.55 13.22
C GLN A 47 17.21 3.66 11.73
N ARG A 48 18.23 3.72 10.88
CA ARG A 48 18.05 3.80 9.42
C ARG A 48 17.52 2.51 8.84
N LEU A 49 17.98 1.37 9.32
CA LEU A 49 17.43 0.08 8.95
C LEU A 49 15.93 -0.02 9.31
N ALA A 50 15.53 0.49 10.48
CA ALA A 50 14.12 0.53 10.86
C ALA A 50 13.29 1.43 9.92
N LEU A 51 13.83 2.56 9.48
CA LEU A 51 13.18 3.43 8.48
C LEU A 51 13.04 2.73 7.13
N LEU A 52 14.11 2.11 6.63
CA LEU A 52 14.09 1.34 5.39
C LEU A 52 13.12 0.15 5.46
N THR A 53 13.02 -0.51 6.62
CA THR A 53 12.05 -1.59 6.84
C THR A 53 10.63 -1.05 6.88
N ALA A 54 10.39 0.11 7.49
CA ALA A 54 9.07 0.74 7.48
C ALA A 54 8.66 1.23 6.07
N GLU A 55 9.62 1.76 5.29
CA GLU A 55 9.43 2.13 3.90
C GLU A 55 9.15 0.90 3.04
N PHE A 56 9.98 -0.15 3.20
CA PHE A 56 9.76 -1.42 2.55
C PHE A 56 8.39 -1.97 2.91
N LEU A 57 7.99 -2.09 4.17
CA LEU A 57 6.64 -2.56 4.53
C LEU A 57 5.53 -1.71 3.90
N ARG A 58 5.74 -0.41 3.67
CA ARG A 58 4.78 0.43 2.95
C ARG A 58 4.71 0.14 1.45
N MET A 59 5.77 -0.35 0.82
CA MET A 59 5.84 -0.62 -0.62
C MET A 59 4.93 -1.78 -1.09
N PRO A 60 4.86 -2.95 -0.42
CA PRO A 60 3.84 -3.97 -0.64
C PRO A 60 2.50 -3.65 0.02
N LEU A 61 2.43 -2.78 1.05
CA LEU A 61 1.14 -2.47 1.65
C LEU A 61 0.22 -1.71 0.68
N VAL A 62 0.72 -0.81 -0.17
CA VAL A 62 -0.18 -0.08 -1.09
C VAL A 62 -0.67 -0.98 -2.24
N ASP A 63 0.22 -1.75 -2.86
CA ASP A 63 -0.16 -2.64 -3.97
C ASP A 63 -0.83 -3.94 -3.50
N GLY A 64 -0.44 -4.46 -2.33
CA GLY A 64 -1.14 -5.53 -1.62
C GLY A 64 -2.52 -5.09 -1.17
N PHE A 65 -2.67 -3.90 -0.58
CA PHE A 65 -3.99 -3.36 -0.22
C PHE A 65 -4.88 -3.13 -1.44
N ARG A 66 -4.35 -2.59 -2.55
CA ARG A 66 -5.08 -2.47 -3.83
C ARG A 66 -5.51 -3.84 -4.35
N THR A 67 -4.63 -4.84 -4.28
CA THR A 67 -4.92 -6.22 -4.69
C THR A 67 -6.02 -6.83 -3.83
N MET A 68 -5.97 -6.62 -2.51
CA MET A 68 -7.03 -7.05 -1.58
C MET A 68 -8.37 -6.36 -1.87
N VAL A 69 -8.36 -5.03 -2.07
CA VAL A 69 -9.57 -4.27 -2.41
C VAL A 69 -10.16 -4.76 -3.74
N ARG A 70 -9.32 -5.03 -4.74
CA ARG A 70 -9.76 -5.60 -6.02
C ARG A 70 -10.40 -6.97 -5.84
N GLN A 71 -9.72 -7.91 -5.17
CA GLN A 71 -10.25 -9.26 -4.94
C GLN A 71 -11.54 -9.23 -4.12
N TYR A 72 -11.61 -8.38 -3.10
CA TYR A 72 -12.82 -8.17 -2.32
C TYR A 72 -13.96 -7.63 -3.18
N ALA A 73 -13.70 -6.61 -4.01
CA ALA A 73 -14.68 -6.03 -4.90
C ALA A 73 -15.18 -7.04 -5.95
N GLU A 74 -14.27 -7.79 -6.58
CA GLU A 74 -14.59 -8.83 -7.56
C GLU A 74 -15.48 -9.92 -6.93
N ASN A 75 -15.11 -10.46 -5.77
CA ASN A 75 -15.90 -11.46 -5.05
C ASN A 75 -17.27 -10.90 -4.65
N ARG A 76 -17.30 -9.70 -4.08
CA ARG A 76 -18.54 -9.03 -3.66
C ARG A 76 -19.47 -8.82 -4.85
N PHE A 77 -18.97 -8.32 -5.97
CA PHE A 77 -19.78 -8.04 -7.15
C PHE A 77 -20.24 -9.32 -7.87
N ALA A 78 -19.46 -10.40 -7.82
CA ALA A 78 -19.88 -11.70 -8.36
C ALA A 78 -21.12 -12.26 -7.64
N GLU A 79 -21.31 -11.94 -6.37
CA GLU A 79 -22.45 -12.37 -5.55
C GLU A 79 -23.67 -11.43 -5.66
N LEU A 80 -23.49 -10.23 -6.22
CA LEU A 80 -24.54 -9.23 -6.31
C LEU A 80 -25.35 -9.36 -7.61
N THR A 81 -26.65 -9.12 -7.50
CA THR A 81 -27.48 -8.90 -8.70
C THR A 81 -27.11 -7.57 -9.35
N ALA A 82 -27.39 -7.43 -10.65
CA ALA A 82 -27.11 -6.21 -11.40
C ALA A 82 -27.68 -4.94 -10.73
N ASP A 83 -28.88 -5.04 -10.15
CA ASP A 83 -29.55 -3.92 -9.47
C ASP A 83 -28.83 -3.48 -8.19
N ARG A 84 -28.08 -4.38 -7.55
CA ARG A 84 -27.33 -4.09 -6.32
C ARG A 84 -25.91 -3.59 -6.56
N PHE A 85 -25.48 -3.47 -7.81
CA PHE A 85 -24.13 -3.01 -8.15
C PHE A 85 -23.80 -1.64 -7.53
N HIS A 86 -24.71 -0.66 -7.66
CA HIS A 86 -24.52 0.69 -7.13
C HIS A 86 -24.40 0.70 -5.59
N GLN A 87 -25.21 -0.12 -4.91
CA GLN A 87 -25.12 -0.29 -3.46
C GLN A 87 -23.78 -0.89 -3.05
N GLY A 88 -23.36 -1.99 -3.70
CA GLY A 88 -22.07 -2.63 -3.43
C GLY A 88 -20.88 -1.69 -3.63
N LEU A 89 -20.94 -0.82 -4.65
CA LEU A 89 -19.88 0.16 -4.91
C LEU A 89 -19.74 1.16 -3.76
N LEU A 90 -20.85 1.66 -3.20
CA LEU A 90 -20.83 2.59 -2.07
C LEU A 90 -20.41 1.89 -0.76
N GLU A 91 -20.84 0.66 -0.53
CA GLU A 91 -20.41 -0.12 0.65
C GLU A 91 -18.88 -0.34 0.67
N ILE A 92 -18.26 -0.59 -0.49
CA ILE A 92 -16.80 -0.71 -0.59
C ILE A 92 -16.14 0.65 -0.30
N TYR A 93 -16.68 1.73 -0.87
CA TYR A 93 -16.19 3.09 -0.62
C TYR A 93 -16.22 3.42 0.88
N ASP A 94 -17.37 3.26 1.52
CA ASP A 94 -17.55 3.58 2.94
C ASP A 94 -16.63 2.73 3.82
N LYS A 95 -16.42 1.46 3.46
CA LYS A 95 -15.52 0.57 4.22
C LYS A 95 -14.07 1.04 4.17
N ILE A 96 -13.58 1.53 3.02
CA ILE A 96 -12.22 2.05 2.90
C ILE A 96 -12.09 3.41 3.60
N ASP A 97 -13.08 4.28 3.40
CA ASP A 97 -13.09 5.64 3.97
C ASP A 97 -13.13 5.61 5.51
N ASN A 98 -13.92 4.68 6.09
CA ASN A 98 -14.03 4.50 7.54
C ASN A 98 -12.75 3.94 8.19
N ASP A 99 -11.86 3.28 7.45
CA ASP A 99 -10.56 2.84 7.97
C ASP A 99 -9.60 4.03 8.18
N GLY A 100 -9.80 5.16 7.48
CA GLY A 100 -9.11 6.44 7.70
C GLY A 100 -7.62 6.44 7.41
N ARG A 101 -7.04 5.31 7.00
CA ARG A 101 -5.60 5.15 6.70
C ARG A 101 -5.23 5.61 5.29
N VAL A 102 -6.19 5.58 4.37
CA VAL A 102 -6.01 5.85 2.94
C VAL A 102 -7.28 6.46 2.35
N GLU A 103 -7.12 7.30 1.33
CA GLU A 103 -8.25 7.85 0.60
C GLU A 103 -8.91 6.76 -0.27
N ALA A 104 -10.24 6.63 -0.18
CA ALA A 104 -10.97 5.57 -0.89
C ALA A 104 -10.94 5.72 -2.42
N VAL A 105 -11.01 6.96 -2.94
CA VAL A 105 -11.08 7.20 -4.40
C VAL A 105 -9.81 6.74 -5.13
N PRO A 106 -8.59 7.15 -4.75
CA PRO A 106 -7.37 6.69 -5.41
C PRO A 106 -7.18 5.17 -5.31
N VAL A 107 -7.54 4.57 -4.18
CA VAL A 107 -7.45 3.12 -3.96
C VAL A 107 -8.39 2.36 -4.90
N MET A 108 -9.67 2.73 -4.93
CA MET A 108 -10.66 2.06 -5.77
C MET A 108 -10.37 2.26 -7.26
N ALA A 109 -9.93 3.47 -7.66
CA ALA A 109 -9.55 3.77 -9.04
C ALA A 109 -8.37 2.88 -9.50
N ALA A 110 -7.32 2.76 -8.67
CA ALA A 110 -6.20 1.89 -8.94
C ALA A 110 -6.60 0.40 -8.97
N ALA A 111 -7.41 -0.05 -8.00
CA ALA A 111 -7.88 -1.43 -7.90
C ALA A 111 -8.73 -1.85 -9.13
N MET A 112 -9.63 -0.97 -9.58
CA MET A 112 -10.48 -1.20 -10.75
C MET A 112 -9.82 -0.82 -12.08
N ARG A 113 -8.57 -0.31 -12.06
CA ARG A 113 -7.82 0.12 -13.24
C ARG A 113 -8.56 1.16 -14.09
N VAL A 114 -9.19 2.13 -13.43
CA VAL A 114 -9.88 3.27 -14.06
C VAL A 114 -9.28 4.60 -13.58
N PRO A 115 -9.40 5.69 -14.34
CA PRO A 115 -9.05 7.02 -13.86
C PRO A 115 -9.85 7.41 -12.61
N GLU A 116 -9.27 8.20 -11.70
CA GLU A 116 -9.97 8.68 -10.50
C GLU A 116 -11.23 9.48 -10.83
N GLU A 117 -11.21 10.26 -11.91
CA GLU A 117 -12.38 11.00 -12.39
C GLU A 117 -13.53 10.05 -12.75
N THR A 118 -13.23 8.94 -13.41
CA THR A 118 -14.19 7.89 -13.73
C THR A 118 -14.76 7.27 -12.45
N MET A 119 -13.91 6.97 -11.46
CA MET A 119 -14.37 6.45 -10.16
C MET A 119 -15.30 7.44 -9.44
N ARG A 120 -14.95 8.73 -9.41
CA ARG A 120 -15.81 9.79 -8.85
C ARG A 120 -17.14 9.88 -9.58
N ALA A 121 -17.16 9.74 -10.90
CA ALA A 121 -18.39 9.73 -11.69
C ALA A 121 -19.26 8.49 -11.36
N CYS A 122 -18.67 7.30 -11.25
CA CYS A 122 -19.38 6.08 -10.86
C CYS A 122 -20.02 6.20 -9.47
N LEU A 123 -19.29 6.71 -8.48
CA LEU A 123 -19.80 6.94 -7.12
C LEU A 123 -20.95 7.97 -7.12
N ARG A 124 -20.87 9.01 -7.95
CA ARG A 124 -21.93 10.00 -8.09
C ARG A 124 -23.22 9.38 -8.64
N VAL A 125 -23.10 8.58 -9.71
CA VAL A 125 -24.25 7.87 -10.30
C VAL A 125 -24.84 6.89 -9.30
N ALA A 126 -24.01 6.16 -8.55
CA ALA A 126 -24.47 5.24 -7.52
C ALA A 126 -25.29 5.94 -6.43
N ARG A 127 -24.83 7.09 -5.93
CA ARG A 127 -25.56 7.91 -4.94
C ARG A 127 -26.89 8.42 -5.49
N GLN A 128 -26.92 8.87 -6.75
CA GLN A 128 -28.16 9.33 -7.38
C GLN A 128 -29.18 8.19 -7.50
N ARG A 129 -28.74 7.00 -7.91
CA ARG A 129 -29.61 5.83 -8.11
C ARG A 129 -30.25 5.30 -6.83
N LEU A 130 -29.60 5.42 -5.68
CA LEU A 130 -30.14 4.96 -4.40
C LEU A 130 -30.98 6.02 -3.66
N ASN A 131 -30.82 7.29 -4.03
CA ASN A 131 -31.62 8.40 -3.49
C ASN A 131 -32.84 8.73 -4.36
N SER A 132 -33.03 8.03 -5.48
CA SER A 132 -34.19 8.15 -6.38
C SER A 132 -35.21 7.07 -6.11
#